data_AF-A0AAJ0CRA8-F1
#
_entry.id   AF-A0AAJ0CRA8-F1
#
_cell.length_a   1.000
_cell.length_b   1.000
_cell.length_c   1.000
_cell.angle_alpha   90.00
_cell.angle_beta   90.00
_cell.angle_gamma   90.00
#
_symmetry.space_group_name_H-M   'P 1'
#
loop_
_entity.id
_entity.type
_entity.pdbx_description
1 polymer ?
#
loop_
_entity_poly.entity_id
_entity_poly.type
_entity_poly.pdbx_seq_one_letter_code
_entity_poly.pdbx_strand_id
1 'polypeptide(L)'
;MRAVSFITSLLLGASVSGLALAQPVDATSELLDRSSVLDIRGLDLKVKEEPKHDVKCPKTNNGPSRDYDEHKYTKGQVKAAFLGGAKLAADGKQVGRNKYPHDFGNKEKLPFKCGKDKMEFPIQFDNKVYDGGDVGNVPDRVVFEYQKKKKEFVVKFCGIMRHGPTPDFLECKD
;
A
#
# COMPACT_ATOMS: atom_id res chain seq x y z
N MET A 1 34.19 58.91 15.28
CA MET A 1 33.64 60.30 15.29
C MET A 1 33.38 60.73 13.86
N ARG A 2 32.31 61.53 13.65
CA ARG A 2 31.75 62.07 12.38
C ARG A 2 30.90 61.07 11.59
N ALA A 3 29.72 61.42 11.07
CA ALA A 3 28.87 62.60 11.24
C ALA A 3 27.42 62.20 10.92
N VAL A 4 26.49 62.85 11.62
CA VAL A 4 25.04 62.81 11.41
C VAL A 4 24.71 63.55 10.11
N SER A 5 23.73 63.07 9.32
CA SER A 5 22.93 63.97 8.49
C SER A 5 21.51 63.42 8.35
N PHE A 6 20.57 64.19 8.92
CA PHE A 6 19.13 64.08 8.72
C PHE A 6 18.77 64.60 7.32
N ILE A 7 17.89 63.90 6.60
CA ILE A 7 16.99 64.53 5.63
C ILE A 7 15.60 63.91 5.79
N THR A 8 14.70 64.75 6.29
CA THR A 8 13.26 64.59 6.32
C THR A 8 12.71 64.96 4.94
N SER A 9 11.94 64.08 4.30
CA SER A 9 11.03 64.49 3.21
C SER A 9 9.70 63.75 3.32
N LEU A 10 8.71 64.55 3.67
CA LEU A 10 7.26 64.33 3.66
C LEU A 10 6.78 64.32 2.20
N LEU A 11 5.95 63.36 1.78
CA LEU A 11 5.06 63.53 0.62
C LEU A 11 3.81 62.65 0.73
N LEU A 12 2.69 63.30 0.46
CA LEU A 12 1.31 62.88 0.62
C LEU A 12 0.86 61.80 -0.39
N GLY A 13 -0.04 60.93 0.07
CA GLY A 13 -1.39 60.77 -0.48
C GLY A 13 -1.60 60.07 -1.83
N ALA A 14 -2.27 58.92 -1.79
CA ALA A 14 -3.50 58.66 -2.56
C ALA A 14 -4.14 57.34 -2.07
N SER A 15 -5.29 57.45 -1.39
CA SER A 15 -6.17 56.32 -1.08
C SER A 15 -6.95 55.92 -2.34
N VAL A 16 -6.75 54.70 -2.82
CA VAL A 16 -7.60 54.13 -3.86
C VAL A 16 -8.62 53.22 -3.17
N SER A 17 -9.87 53.70 -3.08
CA SER A 17 -11.01 52.91 -2.63
C SER A 17 -11.37 51.89 -3.71
N GLY A 18 -10.98 50.63 -3.52
CA GLY A 18 -11.48 49.53 -4.33
C GLY A 18 -12.89 49.16 -3.89
N LEU A 19 -13.89 49.33 -4.77
CA LEU A 19 -15.18 48.66 -4.64
C LEU A 19 -14.96 47.16 -4.91
N ALA A 20 -15.05 46.34 -3.87
CA ALA A 20 -15.22 44.90 -4.02
C ALA A 20 -16.70 44.61 -4.28
N LEU A 21 -17.03 44.23 -5.52
CA LEU A 21 -18.32 43.60 -5.82
C LEU A 21 -18.31 42.19 -5.21
N ALA A 22 -19.04 42.01 -4.11
CA ALA A 22 -19.32 40.69 -3.56
C ALA A 22 -20.22 39.92 -4.54
N GLN A 23 -19.66 38.93 -5.21
CA GLN A 23 -20.45 37.93 -5.93
C GLN A 23 -21.06 36.96 -4.91
N PRO A 24 -22.30 36.48 -5.12
CA PRO A 24 -22.90 35.49 -4.23
C PRO A 24 -22.12 34.19 -4.34
N VAL A 25 -21.51 33.76 -3.23
CA VAL A 25 -20.91 32.44 -3.12
C VAL A 25 -22.03 31.40 -3.13
N ASP A 26 -22.01 30.60 -4.18
CA ASP A 26 -22.90 29.48 -4.43
C ASP A 26 -22.72 28.43 -3.31
N ALA A 27 -23.72 28.36 -2.42
CA ALA A 27 -23.73 27.49 -1.24
C ALA A 27 -23.84 25.98 -1.57
N THR A 28 -23.72 25.60 -2.84
CA THR A 28 -23.79 24.21 -3.28
C THR A 28 -22.43 23.51 -3.35
N SER A 29 -21.32 24.25 -3.30
CA SER A 29 -19.97 23.67 -3.37
C SER A 29 -19.45 23.13 -2.02
N GLU A 30 -19.90 23.68 -0.88
CA GLU A 30 -19.38 23.29 0.44
C GLU A 30 -19.83 21.90 0.93
N LEU A 31 -20.90 21.34 0.36
CA LEU A 31 -21.38 20.00 0.74
C LEU A 31 -20.64 18.86 0.03
N LEU A 32 -19.99 19.13 -1.12
CA LEU A 32 -19.19 18.13 -1.82
C LEU A 32 -17.75 18.05 -1.26
N ASP A 33 -17.24 19.14 -0.69
CA ASP A 33 -15.88 19.19 -0.13
C ASP A 33 -15.77 18.52 1.27
N ARG A 34 -16.86 18.38 2.02
CA ARG A 34 -16.85 17.64 3.30
C ARG A 34 -16.83 16.12 3.14
N SER A 35 -17.20 15.59 1.97
CA SER A 35 -17.13 14.15 1.70
C SER A 35 -15.70 13.70 1.36
N SER A 36 -14.92 14.55 0.69
CA SER A 36 -13.54 14.25 0.29
C SER A 36 -12.55 14.36 1.46
N VAL A 37 -12.77 15.27 2.42
CA VAL A 37 -11.85 15.50 3.55
C VAL A 37 -11.93 14.41 4.64
N LEU A 38 -13.04 13.66 4.72
CA LEU A 38 -13.15 12.50 5.63
C LEU A 38 -12.44 11.24 5.10
N ASP A 39 -12.03 11.23 3.84
CA ASP A 39 -11.48 10.05 3.14
C ASP A 39 -9.94 10.01 3.15
N ILE A 40 -9.27 10.97 3.81
CA ILE A 40 -7.79 11.07 3.84
C ILE A 40 -7.17 10.16 4.93
N ARG A 41 -7.98 9.56 5.83
CA ARG A 41 -7.48 8.65 6.85
C ARG A 41 -7.69 7.21 6.40
N GLY A 42 -6.58 6.49 6.19
CA GLY A 42 -6.59 5.06 5.92
C GLY A 42 -7.48 4.28 6.90
N LEU A 43 -8.03 3.17 6.44
CA LEU A 43 -8.93 2.33 7.23
C LEU A 43 -8.19 1.69 8.41
N ASP A 44 -8.91 1.47 9.50
CA ASP A 44 -8.42 0.76 10.69
C ASP A 44 -8.22 -0.73 10.36
N LEU A 45 -6.97 -1.17 10.39
CA LEU A 45 -6.60 -2.54 10.04
C LEU A 45 -7.01 -3.52 11.16
N LYS A 46 -7.88 -4.48 10.83
CA LYS A 46 -8.30 -5.56 11.74
C LYS A 46 -7.83 -6.91 11.22
N VAL A 47 -7.04 -7.62 12.01
CA VAL A 47 -6.52 -8.94 11.64
C VAL A 47 -7.44 -10.03 12.19
N LYS A 48 -8.09 -10.78 11.30
CA LYS A 48 -9.00 -11.88 11.65
C LYS A 48 -8.28 -13.20 11.83
N GLU A 49 -7.27 -13.48 11.02
CA GLU A 49 -6.48 -14.70 11.09
C GLU A 49 -5.03 -14.42 10.65
N GLU A 50 -4.09 -14.81 11.51
CA GLU A 50 -2.63 -14.69 11.31
C GLU A 50 -2.02 -16.01 10.81
N PRO A 51 -0.85 -15.97 10.17
CA PRO A 51 -0.09 -17.18 9.89
C PRO A 51 0.29 -17.89 11.20
N LYS A 52 0.12 -19.21 11.23
CA LYS A 52 0.31 -20.04 12.44
C LYS A 52 1.64 -20.79 12.44
N HIS A 53 2.20 -21.04 11.27
CA HIS A 53 3.36 -21.89 11.07
C HIS A 53 4.42 -21.21 10.21
N ASP A 54 5.60 -21.81 10.20
CA ASP A 54 6.59 -21.55 9.16
C ASP A 54 6.06 -22.11 7.84
N VAL A 55 6.53 -21.57 6.72
CA VAL A 55 6.05 -21.96 5.39
C VAL A 55 7.24 -22.27 4.50
N LYS A 56 7.15 -23.35 3.74
CA LYS A 56 8.19 -23.85 2.85
C LYS A 56 7.75 -23.77 1.40
N CYS A 57 8.46 -22.98 0.60
CA CYS A 57 8.25 -22.87 -0.83
C CYS A 57 9.17 -23.86 -1.58
N PRO A 58 8.63 -24.63 -2.54
CA PRO A 58 9.38 -25.66 -3.25
C PRO A 58 10.40 -25.05 -4.20
N LYS A 59 11.47 -25.78 -4.53
CA LYS A 59 12.37 -25.38 -5.63
C LYS A 59 11.58 -25.25 -6.94
N THR A 60 11.80 -24.18 -7.69
CA THR A 60 11.23 -23.99 -9.03
C THR A 60 12.32 -23.63 -10.04
N ASN A 61 12.19 -24.13 -11.26
CA ASN A 61 13.03 -23.77 -12.39
C ASN A 61 12.13 -23.14 -13.45
N ASN A 62 12.14 -21.80 -13.52
CA ASN A 62 11.29 -21.05 -14.44
C ASN A 62 12.09 -20.59 -15.66
N GLY A 63 13.20 -21.25 -15.99
CA GLY A 63 14.11 -20.87 -17.05
C GLY A 63 15.28 -19.97 -16.59
N PRO A 64 16.12 -19.52 -17.53
CA PRO A 64 17.38 -18.83 -17.22
C PRO A 64 17.18 -17.64 -16.27
N SER A 65 18.00 -17.58 -15.22
CA SER A 65 17.96 -16.54 -14.18
C SER A 65 16.65 -16.47 -13.37
N ARG A 66 15.80 -17.50 -13.46
CA ARG A 66 14.58 -17.65 -12.66
C ARG A 66 14.52 -19.04 -12.02
N ASP A 67 15.68 -19.52 -11.61
CA ASP A 67 15.85 -20.73 -10.80
C ASP A 67 15.84 -20.33 -9.34
N TYR A 68 14.82 -20.77 -8.63
CA TYR A 68 14.61 -20.43 -7.23
C TYR A 68 14.78 -21.68 -6.39
N ASP A 69 15.82 -21.70 -5.56
CA ASP A 69 16.00 -22.78 -4.59
C ASP A 69 14.84 -22.81 -3.59
N GLU A 70 14.65 -23.98 -3.02
CA GLU A 70 13.73 -24.18 -1.91
C GLU A 70 14.01 -23.17 -0.80
N HIS A 71 12.96 -22.56 -0.25
CA HIS A 71 13.12 -21.58 0.82
C HIS A 71 12.09 -21.81 1.92
N LYS A 72 12.53 -21.67 3.17
CA LYS A 72 11.67 -21.74 4.35
C LYS A 72 11.56 -20.36 4.97
N TYR A 73 10.35 -19.82 5.00
CA TYR A 73 10.01 -18.62 5.74
C TYR A 73 9.59 -18.97 7.16
N THR A 74 10.12 -18.22 8.12
CA THR A 74 9.60 -18.25 9.49
C THR A 74 8.21 -17.64 9.55
N LYS A 75 7.37 -18.07 10.49
CA LYS A 75 6.07 -17.42 10.77
C LYS A 75 6.18 -15.90 10.91
N GLY A 76 7.29 -15.40 11.48
CA GLY A 76 7.56 -13.98 11.63
C GLY A 76 7.70 -13.25 10.29
N GLN A 77 8.45 -13.82 9.33
CA GLN A 77 8.57 -13.28 7.97
C GLN A 77 7.22 -13.22 7.27
N VAL A 78 6.45 -14.30 7.36
CA VAL A 78 5.13 -14.40 6.75
C VAL A 78 4.19 -13.33 7.34
N LYS A 79 4.18 -13.19 8.66
CA LYS A 79 3.39 -12.18 9.36
C LYS A 79 3.82 -10.77 8.96
N ALA A 80 5.11 -10.47 8.88
CA ALA A 80 5.62 -9.16 8.49
C ALA A 80 5.20 -8.78 7.07
N ALA A 81 5.36 -9.68 6.09
CA ALA A 81 4.94 -9.43 4.71
C ALA A 81 3.41 -9.27 4.59
N PHE A 82 2.65 -10.14 5.26
CA PHE A 82 1.19 -10.06 5.30
C PHE A 82 0.70 -8.72 5.85
N LEU A 83 1.19 -8.31 7.03
CA LEU A 83 0.78 -7.05 7.64
C LEU A 83 1.26 -5.82 6.86
N GLY A 84 2.45 -5.90 6.24
CA GLY A 84 2.96 -4.85 5.37
C GLY A 84 2.05 -4.59 4.17
N GLY A 85 1.69 -5.63 3.43
CA GLY A 85 0.73 -5.53 2.33
C GLY A 85 -0.65 -5.07 2.81
N ALA A 86 -1.17 -5.66 3.89
CA ALA A 86 -2.46 -5.30 4.44
C ALA A 86 -2.54 -3.83 4.87
N LYS A 87 -1.46 -3.27 5.44
CA LYS A 87 -1.39 -1.86 5.84
C LYS A 87 -1.41 -0.93 4.63
N LEU A 88 -0.65 -1.25 3.59
CA LEU A 88 -0.68 -0.48 2.34
C LEU A 88 -2.08 -0.48 1.73
N ALA A 89 -2.74 -1.65 1.68
CA ALA A 89 -4.11 -1.77 1.18
C ALA A 89 -5.12 -0.98 2.02
N ALA A 90 -5.02 -1.02 3.35
CA ALA A 90 -5.86 -0.24 4.25
C ALA A 90 -5.69 1.28 4.07
N ASP A 91 -4.48 1.71 3.72
CA ASP A 91 -4.15 3.11 3.41
C ASP A 91 -4.49 3.52 1.97
N GLY A 92 -4.99 2.61 1.13
CA GLY A 92 -5.22 2.88 -0.29
C GLY A 92 -3.93 3.12 -1.08
N LYS A 93 -2.79 2.56 -0.62
CA LYS A 93 -1.47 2.75 -1.22
C LYS A 93 -0.99 1.49 -1.92
N GLN A 94 -0.16 1.70 -2.95
CA GLN A 94 0.57 0.67 -3.66
C GLN A 94 2.01 1.11 -3.89
N VAL A 95 2.94 0.14 -3.96
CA VAL A 95 4.38 0.38 -4.11
C VAL A 95 4.98 -0.46 -5.25
N GLY A 96 6.06 0.09 -5.81
CA GLY A 96 6.81 -0.52 -6.91
C GLY A 96 6.09 -0.51 -8.25
N ARG A 97 6.81 -0.90 -9.31
CA ARG A 97 6.31 -0.88 -10.69
C ARG A 97 5.07 -1.75 -10.89
N ASN A 98 5.00 -2.87 -10.18
CA ASN A 98 3.91 -3.83 -10.27
C ASN A 98 2.71 -3.46 -9.36
N LYS A 99 2.80 -2.35 -8.61
CA LYS A 99 1.72 -1.80 -7.77
C LYS A 99 1.23 -2.77 -6.69
N TYR A 100 2.13 -3.26 -5.85
CA TYR A 100 1.75 -4.14 -4.73
C TYR A 100 1.28 -3.34 -3.51
N PRO A 101 0.33 -3.85 -2.71
CA PRO A 101 -0.47 -5.05 -2.95
C PRO A 101 -1.47 -4.81 -4.09
N HIS A 102 -1.83 -5.88 -4.79
CA HIS A 102 -2.89 -5.84 -5.79
C HIS A 102 -3.70 -7.12 -5.76
N ASP A 103 -4.82 -7.12 -6.48
CA ASP A 103 -5.75 -8.25 -6.52
C ASP A 103 -5.07 -9.52 -7.00
N PHE A 104 -5.38 -10.62 -6.31
CA PHE A 104 -4.96 -11.96 -6.67
C PHE A 104 -6.12 -12.72 -7.32
N GLY A 105 -5.97 -13.03 -8.60
CA GLY A 105 -7.01 -13.70 -9.39
C GLY A 105 -7.23 -15.17 -9.02
N ASN A 106 -6.17 -15.87 -8.60
CA ASN A 106 -6.12 -17.33 -8.40
C ASN A 106 -6.59 -18.15 -9.62
N LYS A 107 -6.02 -17.87 -10.80
CA LYS A 107 -6.37 -18.59 -12.05
C LYS A 107 -5.95 -20.06 -11.99
N GLU A 108 -4.90 -20.33 -11.23
CA GLU A 108 -4.27 -21.62 -10.97
C GLU A 108 -5.10 -22.47 -9.99
N LYS A 109 -6.14 -21.89 -9.36
CA LYS A 109 -7.01 -22.54 -8.38
C LYS A 109 -6.23 -23.15 -7.20
N LEU A 110 -5.22 -22.41 -6.72
CA LEU A 110 -4.50 -22.76 -5.50
C LEU A 110 -5.50 -22.95 -4.35
N PRO A 111 -5.33 -23.97 -3.48
CA PRO A 111 -6.32 -24.41 -2.50
C PRO A 111 -6.38 -23.51 -1.25
N PHE A 112 -6.16 -22.21 -1.42
CA PHE A 112 -6.20 -21.23 -0.34
C PHE A 112 -7.61 -21.06 0.21
N LYS A 113 -7.75 -21.16 1.54
CA LYS A 113 -9.00 -20.93 2.27
C LYS A 113 -9.28 -19.42 2.42
N CYS A 114 -9.33 -18.68 1.32
CA CYS A 114 -9.73 -17.27 1.25
C CYS A 114 -11.21 -17.10 0.92
N GLY A 115 -11.77 -15.95 1.30
CA GLY A 115 -12.98 -15.40 0.69
C GLY A 115 -12.78 -14.88 -0.74
N LYS A 116 -13.77 -14.11 -1.21
CA LYS A 116 -13.84 -13.61 -2.59
C LYS A 116 -12.71 -12.63 -2.93
N ASP A 117 -12.57 -11.60 -2.10
CA ASP A 117 -11.66 -10.49 -2.31
C ASP A 117 -10.32 -10.81 -1.66
N LYS A 118 -9.26 -10.87 -2.46
CA LYS A 118 -7.94 -11.32 -2.04
C LYS A 118 -6.87 -10.57 -2.80
N MET A 119 -5.77 -10.29 -2.11
CA MET A 119 -4.61 -9.58 -2.64
C MET A 119 -3.35 -10.41 -2.46
N GLU A 120 -2.35 -10.12 -3.30
CA GLU A 120 -1.00 -10.64 -3.18
C GLU A 120 0.00 -9.54 -2.82
N PHE A 121 1.06 -9.91 -2.08
CA PHE A 121 2.15 -9.00 -1.72
C PHE A 121 3.49 -9.76 -1.65
N PRO A 122 4.62 -9.19 -2.13
CA PRO A 122 5.92 -9.85 -2.08
C PRO A 122 6.40 -10.15 -0.66
N ILE A 123 7.01 -11.32 -0.49
CA ILE A 123 7.73 -11.69 0.73
C ILE A 123 9.22 -11.83 0.42
N GLN A 124 10.04 -11.04 1.13
CA GLN A 124 11.48 -10.99 0.92
C GLN A 124 12.19 -12.10 1.69
N PHE A 125 13.31 -12.59 1.14
CA PHE A 125 14.17 -13.56 1.81
C PHE A 125 14.92 -12.95 3.02
N ASP A 126 15.13 -11.63 3.05
CA ASP A 126 15.98 -10.93 4.01
C ASP A 126 15.25 -10.38 5.26
N ASN A 127 14.05 -10.92 5.56
CA ASN A 127 13.16 -10.47 6.65
C ASN A 127 12.59 -9.05 6.50
N LYS A 128 12.88 -8.32 5.42
CA LYS A 128 12.31 -6.98 5.23
C LYS A 128 10.92 -7.05 4.61
N VAL A 129 10.09 -6.05 4.95
CA VAL A 129 8.84 -5.81 4.23
C VAL A 129 9.19 -5.16 2.90
N TYR A 130 8.63 -5.67 1.80
CA TYR A 130 8.81 -5.08 0.48
C TYR A 130 8.35 -3.62 0.45
N ASP A 131 9.18 -2.76 -0.11
CA ASP A 131 9.03 -1.30 -0.10
C ASP A 131 8.83 -0.71 -1.50
N GLY A 132 8.79 -1.54 -2.55
CA GLY A 132 8.62 -1.11 -3.93
C GLY A 132 9.85 -1.31 -4.83
N GLY A 133 10.92 -1.94 -4.32
CA GLY A 133 12.10 -2.33 -5.10
C GLY A 133 11.81 -3.29 -6.27
N ASP A 134 12.87 -3.77 -6.93
CA ASP A 134 12.70 -4.79 -7.98
C ASP A 134 12.30 -6.15 -7.38
N VAL A 135 11.37 -6.84 -8.03
CA VAL A 135 10.88 -8.17 -7.63
C VAL A 135 11.36 -9.29 -8.55
N GLY A 136 12.26 -8.99 -9.50
CA GLY A 136 12.80 -9.98 -10.45
C GLY A 136 13.36 -11.25 -9.78
N ASN A 137 13.96 -11.11 -8.59
CA ASN A 137 14.51 -12.21 -7.79
C ASN A 137 13.68 -12.53 -6.53
N VAL A 138 12.45 -12.03 -6.46
CA VAL A 138 11.52 -12.27 -5.35
C VAL A 138 10.34 -13.06 -5.93
N PRO A 139 10.38 -14.40 -5.95
CA PRO A 139 9.37 -15.22 -6.62
C PRO A 139 8.09 -15.40 -5.80
N ASP A 140 8.15 -15.09 -4.50
CA ASP A 140 7.14 -15.53 -3.53
C ASP A 140 6.20 -14.39 -3.13
N ARG A 141 4.93 -14.73 -2.91
CA ARG A 141 3.88 -13.79 -2.52
C ARG A 141 3.10 -14.35 -1.35
N VAL A 142 2.87 -13.53 -0.32
CA VAL A 142 1.78 -13.80 0.63
C VAL A 142 0.46 -13.48 -0.04
N VAL A 143 -0.56 -14.29 0.24
CA VAL A 143 -1.94 -14.07 -0.19
C VAL A 143 -2.81 -13.85 1.03
N PHE A 144 -3.64 -12.81 0.99
CA PHE A 144 -4.58 -12.50 2.05
C PHE A 144 -5.94 -12.09 1.51
N GLU A 145 -6.99 -12.52 2.21
CA GLU A 145 -8.35 -12.02 2.03
C GLU A 145 -8.48 -10.64 2.68
N TYR A 146 -9.31 -9.77 2.12
CA TYR A 146 -9.71 -8.53 2.77
C TYR A 146 -11.22 -8.24 2.66
N GLN A 147 -11.73 -7.45 3.59
CA GLN A 147 -13.10 -6.93 3.59
C GLN A 147 -13.11 -5.49 4.09
N LYS A 148 -13.71 -4.56 3.33
CA LYS A 148 -13.93 -3.18 3.76
C LYS A 148 -15.26 -3.06 4.51
N LYS A 149 -15.23 -2.63 5.78
CA LYS A 149 -16.44 -2.47 6.62
C LYS A 149 -16.44 -1.10 7.28
N LYS A 150 -17.19 -0.15 6.73
CA LYS A 150 -17.20 1.25 7.21
C LYS A 150 -15.78 1.82 7.27
N LYS A 151 -15.21 1.94 8.48
CA LYS A 151 -13.87 2.44 8.75
C LYS A 151 -12.82 1.34 8.96
N GLU A 152 -13.19 0.08 8.86
CA GLU A 152 -12.32 -1.07 9.09
C GLU A 152 -11.89 -1.73 7.77
N PHE A 153 -10.62 -2.15 7.73
CA PHE A 153 -10.06 -3.04 6.73
C PHE A 153 -9.75 -4.37 7.41
N VAL A 154 -10.67 -5.33 7.29
CA VAL A 154 -10.53 -6.64 7.93
C VAL A 154 -9.75 -7.56 7.01
N VAL A 155 -8.67 -8.15 7.49
CA VAL A 155 -7.79 -9.03 6.70
C VAL A 155 -7.62 -10.40 7.32
N LYS A 156 -7.39 -11.41 6.47
CA LYS A 156 -7.12 -12.78 6.87
C LYS A 156 -6.00 -13.34 6.00
N PHE A 157 -4.96 -13.89 6.64
CA PHE A 157 -3.92 -14.64 5.93
C PHE A 157 -4.50 -15.91 5.32
N CYS A 158 -4.11 -16.22 4.08
CA CYS A 158 -4.58 -17.40 3.37
C CYS A 158 -3.50 -18.42 3.03
N GLY A 159 -2.28 -17.97 2.73
CA GLY A 159 -1.19 -18.83 2.28
C GLY A 159 -0.08 -18.05 1.58
N ILE A 160 0.89 -18.78 1.05
CA ILE A 160 1.98 -18.24 0.24
C ILE A 160 2.02 -19.00 -1.08
N MET A 161 2.31 -18.28 -2.16
CA MET A 161 2.57 -18.88 -3.46
C MET A 161 3.94 -18.48 -3.99
N ARG A 162 4.49 -19.35 -4.84
CA ARG A 162 5.76 -19.18 -5.54
C ARG A 162 5.54 -19.20 -7.04
N HIS A 163 6.20 -18.33 -7.79
CA HIS A 163 6.25 -18.45 -9.25
C HIS A 163 6.84 -19.81 -9.67
N GLY A 164 6.11 -20.53 -10.52
CA GLY A 164 6.49 -21.83 -11.08
C GLY A 164 6.61 -21.82 -12.61
N PRO A 165 7.11 -22.92 -13.22
CA PRO A 165 7.22 -23.02 -14.67
C PRO A 165 5.90 -23.35 -15.35
N THR A 166 5.13 -24.25 -14.77
CA THR A 166 3.76 -24.62 -15.15
C THR A 166 3.15 -25.42 -13.99
N PRO A 167 2.06 -24.97 -13.35
CA PRO A 167 1.39 -23.68 -13.53
C PRO A 167 2.26 -22.47 -13.12
N ASP A 168 1.81 -21.25 -13.46
CA ASP A 168 2.52 -19.98 -13.18
C ASP A 168 2.78 -19.75 -11.69
N PHE A 169 1.95 -20.33 -10.83
CA PHE A 169 2.10 -20.30 -9.38
C PHE A 169 1.88 -21.66 -8.74
N LEU A 170 2.68 -21.96 -7.73
CA LEU A 170 2.59 -23.13 -6.87
C LEU A 170 2.33 -22.69 -5.43
N GLU A 171 1.57 -23.47 -4.68
CA GLU A 171 1.40 -23.27 -3.24
C GLU A 171 2.70 -23.62 -2.49
N CYS A 172 3.09 -22.77 -1.55
CA CYS A 172 4.07 -23.11 -0.53
C CYS A 172 3.35 -23.74 0.67
N LYS A 173 3.97 -24.78 1.26
CA LYS A 173 3.33 -25.62 2.28
C LYS A 173 3.90 -25.36 3.66
N ASP A 174 3.03 -25.40 4.68
CA ASP A 174 3.41 -25.39 6.09
C ASP A 174 4.15 -26.69 6.50
#